data_AF-A0A1V6A449-F1
#
_entry.id   AF-A0A1V6A449-F1
#
_cell.length_a   1.000
_cell.length_b   1.000
_cell.length_c   1.000
_cell.angle_alpha   90.00
_cell.angle_beta   90.00
_cell.angle_gamma   90.00
#
_symmetry.space_group_name_H-M   'P 1'
#
loop_
_entity.id
_entity.type
_entity.pdbx_description
1 polymer ?
#
loop_
_entity_poly.entity_id
_entity_poly.type
_entity_poly.pdbx_seq_one_letter_code
_entity_poly.pdbx_strand_id
1 'polypeptide(L)'
;MRLKYKARNPKGDTVSEPEAAEGVEGGPASVSAPAPPEIWIKAVLIREKDAAAVVDIEGYGEGVILRRGTPFGGGLGKVLGISQEKVVVTWSGQQLDIPVDR
;
A
#
# COMPACT_ATOMS: atom_id res chain seq x y z
N MET A 1 -45.96 1.42 8.59
CA MET A 1 -47.12 1.95 7.84
C MET A 1 -46.89 3.42 7.50
N ARG A 2 -47.28 3.84 6.29
CA ARG A 2 -47.00 5.13 5.62
C ARG A 2 -47.62 6.34 6.36
N LEU A 3 -46.86 7.42 6.52
CA LEU A 3 -47.42 8.76 6.70
C LEU A 3 -47.27 9.54 5.38
N LYS A 4 -48.41 10.01 4.86
CA LYS A 4 -48.52 10.89 3.68
C LYS A 4 -48.53 12.34 4.16
N TYR A 5 -47.81 13.24 3.50
CA TYR A 5 -48.18 14.65 3.45
C TYR A 5 -48.00 15.21 2.03
N LYS A 6 -48.98 16.02 1.62
CA LYS A 6 -49.23 16.55 0.26
C LYS A 6 -49.13 18.09 0.26
N ALA A 7 -48.30 18.61 -0.63
CA ALA A 7 -48.34 19.88 -1.40
C ALA A 7 -48.57 21.26 -0.74
N ARG A 8 -47.69 22.23 -1.07
CA ARG A 8 -48.04 23.44 -1.88
C ARG A 8 -46.82 24.27 -2.34
N ASN A 9 -46.89 24.71 -3.61
CA ASN A 9 -46.05 25.61 -4.44
C ASN A 9 -45.91 27.05 -3.84
N PRO A 10 -45.06 28.03 -4.28
CA PRO A 10 -44.88 28.42 -5.69
C PRO A 10 -43.51 29.00 -6.18
N LYS A 11 -43.34 28.94 -7.51
CA LYS A 11 -42.41 29.64 -8.44
C LYS A 11 -41.58 30.85 -7.97
N GLY A 12 -40.37 30.92 -8.53
CA GLY A 12 -39.50 32.10 -8.74
C GLY A 12 -38.07 31.77 -8.26
N ASP A 13 -37.05 31.50 -9.08
CA ASP A 13 -36.65 32.18 -10.30
C ASP A 13 -35.87 31.22 -11.22
N THR A 14 -35.90 31.58 -12.49
CA THR A 14 -35.22 30.95 -13.62
C THR A 14 -33.69 31.07 -13.51
N VAL A 15 -32.95 29.98 -13.68
CA VAL A 15 -31.62 30.05 -14.30
C VAL A 15 -31.55 29.00 -15.40
N SER A 16 -31.31 29.52 -16.59
CA SER A 16 -31.13 28.86 -17.88
C SER A 16 -30.16 27.68 -17.85
N GLU A 17 -30.53 26.62 -18.56
CA GLU A 17 -29.61 25.66 -19.19
C GLU A 17 -28.63 26.39 -20.13
N PRO A 18 -27.44 25.82 -20.35
CA PRO A 18 -27.33 24.95 -21.51
C PRO A 18 -26.69 23.60 -21.21
N GLU A 19 -27.21 22.57 -21.90
CA GLU A 19 -26.60 21.26 -22.07
C GLU A 19 -25.10 21.34 -22.39
N ALA A 20 -24.31 20.52 -21.67
CA ALA A 20 -23.11 19.93 -22.22
C ALA A 20 -23.02 18.51 -21.65
N ALA A 21 -23.31 17.54 -22.52
CA ALA A 21 -22.96 16.15 -22.30
C ALA A 21 -21.43 16.04 -22.14
N GLU A 22 -20.98 15.38 -21.09
CA GLU A 22 -20.11 14.21 -21.20
C GLU A 22 -19.90 13.62 -19.81
N GLY A 23 -20.22 12.33 -19.68
CA GLY A 23 -19.84 11.56 -18.52
C GLY A 23 -18.33 11.41 -18.49
N VAL A 24 -17.71 11.86 -17.41
CA VAL A 24 -16.42 11.31 -16.98
C VAL A 24 -16.56 10.97 -15.51
N GLU A 25 -16.88 9.69 -15.27
CA GLU A 25 -16.54 9.02 -14.02
C GLU A 25 -15.01 9.09 -13.87
N GLY A 26 -14.52 10.20 -13.33
CA GLY A 26 -13.17 10.31 -12.80
C GLY A 26 -13.10 9.60 -11.46
N GLY A 27 -13.22 8.26 -11.48
CA GLY A 27 -12.77 7.45 -10.35
C GLY A 27 -11.29 7.75 -10.08
N PRO A 28 -10.83 7.80 -8.82
CA PRO A 28 -9.45 8.13 -8.53
C PRO A 28 -8.57 7.13 -9.27
N ALA A 29 -7.74 7.65 -10.19
CA ALA A 29 -6.71 6.88 -10.87
C ALA A 29 -5.86 6.20 -9.78
N SER A 30 -6.16 4.93 -9.53
CA SER A 30 -5.35 4.09 -8.66
C SER A 30 -4.08 3.85 -9.44
N VAL A 31 -3.09 4.70 -9.22
CA VAL A 31 -1.72 4.47 -9.70
C VAL A 31 -1.30 3.18 -9.01
N SER A 32 -1.42 2.06 -9.72
CA SER A 32 -1.13 0.75 -9.18
C SER A 32 0.35 0.73 -8.82
N ALA A 33 0.64 0.61 -7.52
CA ALA A 33 2.01 0.47 -7.07
C ALA A 33 2.64 -0.77 -7.74
N PRO A 34 3.93 -0.74 -8.07
CA PRO A 34 4.59 -1.90 -8.65
C PRO A 34 4.42 -3.10 -7.72
N ALA A 35 4.32 -4.29 -8.31
CA ALA A 35 4.25 -5.53 -7.54
C ALA A 35 5.47 -5.65 -6.61
N PRO A 36 5.32 -6.30 -5.43
CA PRO A 36 6.46 -6.54 -4.55
C PRO A 36 7.48 -7.45 -5.23
N PRO A 37 8.79 -7.18 -5.07
CA PRO A 37 9.84 -8.03 -5.62
C PRO A 37 9.90 -9.36 -4.88
N GLU A 38 10.52 -10.37 -5.52
CA GLU A 38 10.92 -11.59 -4.82
C GLU A 38 12.10 -11.29 -3.88
N ILE A 39 12.00 -11.79 -2.64
CA ILE A 39 12.98 -11.55 -1.58
C ILE A 39 13.35 -12.88 -0.93
N TRP A 40 14.64 -13.18 -0.88
CA TRP A 40 15.17 -14.39 -0.24
C TRP A 40 16.01 -14.03 0.96
N ILE A 41 15.69 -14.62 2.11
CA ILE A 41 16.48 -14.45 3.33
C ILE A 41 17.64 -15.45 3.31
N LYS A 42 18.88 -14.95 3.32
CA LYS A 42 20.09 -15.78 3.37
C LYS A 42 20.56 -16.05 4.78
N ALA A 43 20.44 -15.05 5.65
CA ALA A 43 20.83 -15.18 7.05
C ALA A 43 20.06 -14.19 7.90
N VAL A 44 19.84 -14.55 9.17
CA VAL A 44 19.33 -13.67 10.20
C VAL A 44 20.31 -13.67 11.37
N LEU A 45 20.69 -12.49 11.82
CA LEU A 45 21.49 -12.27 13.02
C LEU A 45 20.62 -11.56 14.06
N ILE A 46 20.53 -12.10 15.27
CA ILE A 46 19.82 -11.48 16.40
C ILE A 46 20.76 -11.37 17.57
N ARG A 47 20.86 -10.17 18.15
CA ARG A 47 21.67 -9.90 19.34
C ARG A 47 20.91 -8.97 20.28
N GLU A 48 20.46 -9.51 21.41
CA GLU A 48 19.71 -8.78 22.44
C GLU A 48 18.48 -8.05 21.87
N LYS A 49 18.61 -6.74 21.58
CA LYS A 49 17.56 -5.87 21.05
C LYS A 49 17.79 -5.46 19.59
N ASP A 50 18.87 -5.93 18.99
CA ASP A 50 19.26 -5.64 17.60
C ASP A 50 19.07 -6.88 16.72
N ALA A 51 18.69 -6.64 15.47
CA ALA A 51 18.51 -7.69 14.48
C ALA A 51 18.87 -7.17 13.08
N ALA A 52 19.49 -8.06 12.29
CA ALA A 52 19.82 -7.81 10.90
C ALA A 52 19.53 -9.05 10.06
N ALA A 53 19.18 -8.84 8.79
CA ALA A 53 18.99 -9.91 7.82
C ALA A 53 19.87 -9.63 6.60
N VAL A 54 20.51 -10.68 6.08
CA VAL A 54 21.14 -10.66 4.75
C VAL A 54 20.13 -11.21 3.77
N VAL A 55 19.83 -10.44 2.73
CA VAL A 55 18.78 -10.77 1.76
C VAL A 55 19.24 -10.54 0.33
N ASP A 56 18.71 -11.35 -0.57
CA ASP A 56 18.72 -11.04 -2.00
C ASP A 56 17.36 -10.47 -2.36
N ILE A 57 17.35 -9.42 -3.16
CA ILE A 57 16.14 -8.72 -3.60
C ILE A 57 16.19 -8.59 -5.12
N GLU A 58 15.20 -9.19 -5.80
CA GLU A 58 15.09 -9.10 -7.25
C GLU A 58 15.11 -7.63 -7.72
N GLY A 59 16.05 -7.30 -8.60
CA GLY A 59 16.19 -5.94 -9.16
C GLY A 59 16.83 -4.90 -8.22
N TYR A 60 17.14 -5.24 -6.97
CA TYR A 60 17.72 -4.28 -6.00
C TYR A 60 19.07 -4.73 -5.41
N GLY A 61 19.45 -6.00 -5.58
CA GLY A 61 20.81 -6.48 -5.30
C GLY A 61 20.85 -7.79 -4.51
N GLU A 62 22.03 -8.37 -4.45
CA GLU A 62 22.34 -9.60 -3.71
C GLU A 62 23.13 -9.27 -2.44
N GLY A 63 22.90 -10.03 -1.36
CA GLY A 63 23.60 -9.87 -0.09
C GLY A 63 23.34 -8.54 0.64
N VAL A 64 22.19 -7.91 0.38
CA VAL A 64 21.78 -6.64 1.00
C VAL A 64 21.53 -6.85 2.49
N ILE A 65 22.06 -5.96 3.33
CA ILE A 65 21.84 -6.00 4.78
C ILE A 65 20.66 -5.11 5.15
N LEU A 66 19.62 -5.71 5.71
CA LEU A 66 18.44 -5.02 6.21
C LEU A 66 18.40 -5.01 7.74
N ARG A 67 17.95 -3.89 8.31
CA ARG A 67 17.64 -3.72 9.74
C ARG A 67 16.24 -3.15 9.90
N ARG A 68 15.68 -3.23 11.11
CA ARG A 68 14.39 -2.58 11.41
C ARG A 68 14.44 -1.10 11.03
N GLY A 69 13.45 -0.66 10.26
CA GLY A 69 13.33 0.72 9.79
C GLY A 69 14.08 1.02 8.48
N THR A 70 14.96 0.13 7.99
CA THR A 70 15.69 0.31 6.74
C THR A 70 14.70 0.41 5.56
N PRO A 71 14.74 1.52 4.79
CA PRO A 71 14.01 1.59 3.53
C PRO A 71 14.76 0.84 2.42
N PHE A 72 14.02 0.27 1.48
CA PHE A 72 14.58 -0.38 0.29
C PHE A 72 13.63 -0.17 -0.90
N GLY A 73 14.02 -0.63 -2.09
CA GLY A 73 13.13 -0.56 -3.25
C GLY A 73 12.81 0.87 -3.71
N GLY A 74 13.71 1.83 -3.50
CA GLY A 74 13.44 3.25 -3.75
C GLY A 74 12.45 3.89 -2.75
N GLY A 75 12.27 3.29 -1.56
CA GLY A 75 11.37 3.79 -0.51
C GLY A 75 9.98 3.15 -0.52
N LEU A 76 9.70 2.28 -1.50
CA LEU A 76 8.50 1.45 -1.53
C LEU A 76 8.54 0.40 -0.41
N GLY A 77 9.74 -0.09 -0.10
CA GLY A 77 10.02 -1.09 0.92
C GLY A 77 10.42 -0.46 2.25
N LYS A 78 9.95 -1.01 3.38
CA LYS A 78 10.49 -0.71 4.72
C LYS A 78 10.44 -1.92 5.64
N VAL A 79 11.51 -2.19 6.37
CA VAL A 79 11.52 -3.30 7.33
C VAL A 79 10.80 -2.93 8.63
N LEU A 80 9.81 -3.73 9.00
CA LEU A 80 9.06 -3.59 10.25
C LEU A 80 9.66 -4.43 11.38
N GLY A 81 10.15 -5.62 11.07
CA GLY A 81 10.69 -6.53 12.07
C GLY A 81 11.49 -7.68 11.46
N ILE A 82 12.38 -8.24 12.27
CA ILE A 82 13.23 -9.37 11.90
C ILE A 82 13.15 -10.35 13.08
N SER A 83 12.81 -11.61 12.79
CA SER A 83 12.81 -12.71 13.75
C SER A 83 13.54 -13.92 13.15
N GLN A 84 13.71 -14.99 13.95
CA GLN A 84 14.39 -16.21 13.48
C GLN A 84 13.58 -16.99 12.44
N GLU A 85 12.30 -16.66 12.27
CA GLU A 85 11.34 -17.39 11.44
C GLU A 85 10.96 -16.59 10.19
N LYS A 86 10.93 -15.26 10.28
CA LYS A 86 10.54 -14.39 9.17
C LYS A 86 11.10 -12.98 9.28
N VAL A 87 11.15 -12.30 8.14
CA VAL A 87 11.35 -10.85 8.05
C VAL A 87 10.02 -10.23 7.62
N VAL A 88 9.56 -9.25 8.41
CA VAL A 88 8.32 -8.52 8.14
C VAL A 88 8.67 -7.18 7.54
N VAL A 89 8.12 -6.88 6.37
CA VAL A 89 8.34 -5.64 5.64
C VAL A 89 7.01 -5.02 5.21
N THR A 90 7.04 -3.75 4.85
CA THR A 90 5.99 -3.14 4.03
C THR A 90 6.50 -2.97 2.61
N TRP A 91 5.63 -3.15 1.62
CA TRP A 91 5.82 -2.74 0.24
C TRP A 91 4.63 -1.89 -0.21
N SER A 92 4.87 -0.63 -0.56
CA SER A 92 3.82 0.28 -1.04
C SER A 92 2.61 0.37 -0.09
N GLY A 93 2.87 0.28 1.22
CA GLY A 93 1.85 0.29 2.28
C GLY A 93 1.25 -1.07 2.64
N GLN A 94 1.54 -2.14 1.88
CA GLN A 94 1.09 -3.50 2.20
C GLN A 94 2.13 -4.24 3.02
N GLN A 95 1.72 -4.95 4.08
CA GLN A 95 2.64 -5.78 4.87
C GLN A 95 2.88 -7.12 4.18
N LEU A 96 4.15 -7.56 4.19
CA LEU A 96 4.59 -8.86 3.68
C LEU A 96 5.38 -9.59 4.77
N ASP A 97 5.12 -10.89 4.88
CA ASP A 97 5.79 -11.80 5.80
C ASP A 97 6.67 -12.75 4.97
N ILE A 98 7.98 -12.53 5.02
CA ILE A 98 8.95 -13.29 4.22
C ILE A 98 9.55 -14.38 5.11
N PRO A 99 9.27 -15.66 4.87
CA PRO A 99 9.80 -16.74 5.69
C PRO A 99 11.33 -16.87 5.52
N VAL A 100 11.99 -17.28 6.60
CA VAL A 100 13.39 -17.73 6.53
C VAL A 100 13.38 -19.19 6.11
N ASP A 101 13.81 -19.47 4.88
CA ASP A 101 14.02 -20.82 4.39
C ASP A 101 15.16 -21.48 5.20
N ARG A 102 14.91 -22.66 5.78
CA ARG A 102 15.82 -23.36 6.70
C ARG A 102 16.19 -24.73 6.18
#